data_AF-A0A418GGS8-F1
#
_entry.id   AF-A0A418GGS8-F1
#
_cell.length_a   1.000
_cell.length_b   1.000
_cell.length_c   1.000
_cell.angle_alpha   90.00
_cell.angle_beta   90.00
_cell.angle_gamma   90.00
#
_symmetry.space_group_name_H-M   'P 1'
#
loop_
_entity.id
_entity.type
_entity.pdbx_description
1 polymer ?
#
loop_
_entity_poly.entity_id
_entity_poly.type
_entity_poly.pdbx_seq_one_letter_code
_entity_poly.pdbx_strand_id
1 'polypeptide(L)'
;MANAWLRLWHDMPNDPKWRTIARVSGQPIATVMAVYIHLLVSASRNVTRGHIDVTTEDLASALDVTEEVIDSILQTMQGRVLDGDLITGWEKRQVLKEDNGNISQTAKSPAERKRAQRERERKREQNGDCHGASRNVTHMSRRVTTDKDTDKDTDQEDQNTMVHGVKNATNQAG
;
A
#
# COMPACT_ATOMS: atom_id res chain seq x y z
N MET A 1 -9.80 -2.12 16.11
CA MET A 1 -10.77 -2.12 14.98
C MET A 1 -10.03 -1.73 13.72
N ALA A 2 -10.20 -2.48 12.63
CA ALA A 2 -9.70 -2.03 11.33
C ALA A 2 -10.67 -0.95 10.81
N ASN A 3 -10.15 0.20 10.40
CA ASN A 3 -10.97 1.21 9.73
C ASN A 3 -11.49 0.62 8.40
N ALA A 4 -12.73 0.93 8.02
CA ALA A 4 -13.25 0.61 6.69
C ALA A 4 -12.77 1.68 5.69
N TRP A 5 -12.46 1.26 4.46
CA TRP A 5 -11.88 2.13 3.43
C TRP A 5 -12.70 2.06 2.14
N LEU A 6 -12.66 3.13 1.36
CA LEU A 6 -13.19 3.20 0.01
C LEU A 6 -12.11 3.70 -0.94
N ARG A 7 -12.21 3.36 -2.22
CA ARG A 7 -11.24 3.80 -3.24
C ARG A 7 -11.63 5.14 -3.86
N LEU A 8 -10.64 6.00 -4.08
CA LEU A 8 -10.76 7.15 -4.97
C LEU A 8 -9.85 6.94 -6.18
N TRP A 9 -10.25 7.43 -7.34
CA TRP A 9 -9.43 7.39 -8.55
C TRP A 9 -8.62 8.69 -8.69
N HIS A 10 -7.48 8.63 -9.36
CA HIS A 10 -6.54 9.76 -9.47
C HIS A 10 -7.16 11.01 -10.08
N ASP A 11 -7.97 10.85 -11.11
CA ASP A 11 -8.63 11.97 -11.80
C ASP A 11 -9.91 12.45 -11.11
N MET A 12 -10.26 11.90 -9.93
CA MET A 12 -11.48 12.33 -9.24
C MET A 12 -11.48 13.85 -9.03
N PRO A 13 -10.42 14.49 -8.49
CA PRO A 13 -10.43 15.94 -8.29
C PRO A 13 -10.55 16.77 -9.57
N ASN A 14 -10.17 16.20 -10.71
CA ASN A 14 -10.09 16.89 -11.99
C ASN A 14 -11.27 16.60 -12.93
N ASP A 15 -12.24 15.78 -12.52
CA ASP A 15 -13.40 15.42 -13.36
C ASP A 15 -14.15 16.70 -13.80
N PRO A 16 -14.37 16.91 -15.11
CA PRO A 16 -15.03 18.11 -15.63
C PRO A 16 -16.49 18.26 -15.13
N LYS A 17 -17.11 17.19 -14.63
CA LYS A 17 -18.44 17.25 -14.01
C LYS A 17 -18.46 18.17 -12.81
N TRP A 18 -17.39 18.25 -12.00
CA TRP A 18 -17.36 19.12 -10.82
C TRP A 18 -17.44 20.59 -11.19
N ARG A 19 -16.73 21.00 -12.24
CA ARG A 19 -16.84 22.37 -12.78
C ARG A 19 -18.24 22.67 -13.30
N THR A 20 -18.88 21.68 -13.93
CA THR A 20 -20.25 21.84 -14.43
C THR A 20 -21.25 21.96 -13.28
N ILE A 21 -21.12 21.13 -12.25
CA ILE A 21 -21.99 21.15 -11.08
C ILE A 21 -21.80 22.46 -10.30
N ALA A 22 -20.57 22.88 -10.05
CA ALA A 22 -20.25 24.15 -9.38
C ALA A 22 -20.88 25.34 -10.11
N ARG A 23 -20.76 25.40 -11.44
CA ARG A 23 -21.33 26.49 -12.24
C ARG A 23 -22.87 26.51 -12.22
N VAL A 24 -23.52 25.34 -12.25
CA VAL A 24 -24.99 25.26 -12.31
C VAL A 24 -25.63 25.43 -10.93
N SER A 25 -25.03 24.87 -9.89
CA SER A 25 -25.48 25.04 -8.48
C SER A 25 -25.12 26.39 -7.88
N GLY A 26 -24.16 27.11 -8.48
CA GLY A 26 -23.62 28.37 -7.95
C GLY A 26 -22.67 28.17 -6.76
N GLN A 27 -22.29 26.93 -6.46
CA GLN A 27 -21.50 26.59 -5.28
C GLN A 27 -20.00 26.44 -5.59
N PRO A 28 -19.11 26.68 -4.60
CA PRO A 28 -17.68 26.45 -4.77
C PRO A 28 -17.38 24.99 -5.13
N ILE A 29 -16.42 24.78 -6.04
CA ILE A 29 -16.01 23.44 -6.46
C ILE A 29 -15.51 22.58 -5.30
N ALA A 30 -14.87 23.20 -4.30
CA ALA A 30 -14.43 22.52 -3.09
C ALA A 30 -15.61 21.94 -2.31
N THR A 31 -16.70 22.70 -2.14
CA THR A 31 -17.92 22.24 -1.47
C THR A 31 -18.58 21.11 -2.25
N VAL A 32 -18.68 21.24 -3.59
CA VAL A 32 -19.22 20.18 -4.45
C VAL A 32 -18.45 18.87 -4.29
N MET A 33 -17.12 18.92 -4.30
CA MET A 33 -16.27 17.75 -4.12
C MET A 33 -16.40 17.17 -2.71
N ALA A 34 -16.45 18.03 -1.68
CA ALA A 34 -16.61 17.61 -0.29
C ALA A 34 -17.95 16.89 -0.08
N VAL A 35 -19.06 17.43 -0.62
CA VAL A 35 -20.36 16.76 -0.64
C VAL A 35 -20.24 15.39 -1.29
N TYR A 36 -19.67 15.29 -2.49
CA TYR A 36 -19.53 14.00 -3.17
C TYR A 36 -18.72 12.98 -2.37
N ILE A 37 -17.65 13.40 -1.69
CA ILE A 37 -16.86 12.53 -0.81
C ILE A 37 -17.71 12.02 0.36
N HIS A 38 -18.51 12.88 1.01
CA HIS A 38 -19.43 12.43 2.06
C HIS A 38 -20.48 11.42 1.55
N LEU A 39 -21.02 11.64 0.35
CA LEU A 39 -21.93 10.68 -0.29
C LEU A 39 -21.25 9.33 -0.53
N LEU A 40 -20.01 9.32 -1.02
CA LEU A 40 -19.24 8.08 -1.20
C LEU A 40 -19.02 7.35 0.12
N VAL A 41 -18.78 8.07 1.22
CA VAL A 41 -18.60 7.49 2.55
C VAL A 41 -19.91 6.88 3.06
N SER A 42 -21.03 7.60 2.97
CA SER A 42 -22.37 7.07 3.29
C SER A 42 -22.66 5.79 2.48
N ALA A 43 -22.49 5.86 1.16
CA ALA A 43 -22.67 4.72 0.27
C ALA A 43 -21.73 3.54 0.56
N SER A 44 -20.53 3.78 1.08
CA SER A 44 -19.60 2.71 1.46
C SER A 44 -19.99 2.02 2.76
N ARG A 45 -20.63 2.75 3.69
CA ARG A 45 -21.01 2.29 5.01
C ARG A 45 -22.40 1.64 5.04
N ASN A 46 -23.23 1.94 4.04
CA ASN A 46 -24.56 1.37 3.90
C ASN A 46 -24.51 -0.16 3.71
N VAL A 47 -25.52 -0.85 4.25
CA VAL A 47 -25.76 -2.29 4.05
C VAL A 47 -25.88 -2.57 2.55
N THR A 48 -26.63 -1.74 1.83
CA THR A 48 -26.73 -1.79 0.37
C THR A 48 -25.68 -0.85 -0.23
N ARG A 49 -24.46 -1.36 -0.43
CA ARG A 49 -23.33 -0.54 -0.91
C ARG A 49 -23.71 0.21 -2.19
N GLY A 50 -23.33 1.49 -2.25
CA GLY A 50 -23.65 2.37 -3.37
C GLY A 50 -24.91 3.21 -3.17
N HIS A 51 -25.75 2.88 -2.20
CA HIS A 51 -26.91 3.68 -1.80
C HIS A 51 -26.56 4.66 -0.70
N ILE A 52 -26.99 5.90 -0.88
CA ILE A 52 -26.80 7.00 0.04
C ILE A 52 -27.96 7.00 1.04
N ASP A 53 -27.65 7.23 2.31
CA ASP A 53 -28.61 7.35 3.41
C ASP A 53 -28.37 8.60 4.28
N VAL A 54 -27.35 9.40 3.97
CA VAL A 54 -27.05 10.64 4.70
C VAL A 54 -28.06 11.74 4.37
N THR A 55 -28.48 12.48 5.39
CA THR A 55 -29.45 13.56 5.24
C THR A 55 -28.79 14.87 4.80
N THR A 56 -29.60 15.79 4.28
CA THR A 56 -29.18 17.15 3.91
C THR A 56 -28.67 17.92 5.12
N GLU A 57 -29.37 17.80 6.26
CA GLU A 57 -29.01 18.40 7.55
C GLU A 57 -27.64 17.92 8.04
N ASP A 58 -27.36 16.61 7.96
CA ASP A 58 -26.06 16.05 8.35
C ASP A 58 -24.93 16.58 7.47
N LEU A 59 -25.16 16.67 6.16
CA LEU A 59 -24.19 17.21 5.20
C LEU A 59 -23.92 18.69 5.42
N ALA A 60 -24.99 19.47 5.67
CA ALA A 60 -24.92 20.89 5.96
C ALA A 60 -24.10 21.14 7.23
N SER A 61 -24.41 20.39 8.29
CA SER A 61 -23.69 20.45 9.57
C SER A 61 -22.23 20.02 9.45
N ALA A 62 -21.93 18.99 8.63
CA ALA A 62 -20.56 18.49 8.46
C ALA A 62 -19.66 19.40 7.63
N LEU A 63 -20.23 20.27 6.81
CA LEU A 63 -19.50 21.14 5.88
C LEU A 63 -19.60 22.63 6.24
N ASP A 64 -20.25 22.97 7.35
CA ASP A 64 -20.50 24.35 7.79
C ASP A 64 -21.20 25.19 6.70
N VAL A 65 -22.21 24.60 6.05
CA VAL A 65 -23.03 25.26 5.01
C VAL A 65 -24.53 25.10 5.31
N THR A 66 -25.38 25.82 4.58
CA THR A 66 -26.84 25.69 4.76
C THR A 66 -27.39 24.50 3.96
N GLU A 67 -28.59 24.04 4.33
CA GLU A 67 -29.26 22.96 3.60
C GLU A 67 -29.58 23.37 2.15
N GLU A 68 -29.89 24.65 1.87
CA GLU A 68 -30.15 25.08 0.49
C GLU A 68 -28.90 24.94 -0.40
N VAL A 69 -27.71 25.14 0.17
CA VAL A 69 -26.44 24.89 -0.53
C VAL A 69 -26.32 23.41 -0.89
N ILE A 70 -26.60 22.51 0.05
CA ILE A 70 -26.54 21.07 -0.17
C ILE A 70 -27.57 20.63 -1.22
N ASP A 71 -28.82 21.07 -1.09
CA ASP A 71 -29.91 20.75 -2.00
C ASP A 71 -29.60 21.18 -3.44
N SER A 72 -29.07 22.40 -3.60
CA SER A 72 -28.67 22.91 -4.93
C SER A 72 -27.60 22.02 -5.59
N ILE A 73 -26.66 21.48 -4.79
CA ILE A 73 -25.60 20.57 -5.27
C ILE A 73 -26.20 19.22 -5.61
N LEU A 74 -26.98 18.61 -4.71
CA LEU A 74 -27.58 17.29 -4.88
C LEU A 74 -28.50 17.27 -6.11
N GLN A 75 -29.35 18.28 -6.27
CA GLN A 75 -30.21 18.42 -7.45
C GLN A 75 -29.40 18.48 -8.75
N THR A 76 -28.27 19.19 -8.73
CA THR A 76 -27.39 19.33 -9.91
C THR A 76 -26.57 18.06 -10.19
N MET A 77 -26.32 17.24 -9.17
CA MET A 77 -25.62 15.95 -9.28
C MET A 77 -26.47 14.84 -9.92
N GLN A 78 -27.80 14.95 -9.84
CA GLN A 78 -28.74 14.01 -10.45
C GLN A 78 -28.53 13.92 -11.97
N GLY A 79 -28.55 12.70 -12.51
CA GLY A 79 -28.28 12.42 -13.91
C GLY A 79 -26.81 12.59 -14.34
N ARG A 80 -25.89 12.93 -13.42
CA ARG A 80 -24.44 13.06 -13.69
C ARG A 80 -23.63 12.05 -12.91
N VAL A 81 -23.79 12.09 -11.58
CA VAL A 81 -23.05 11.26 -10.62
C VAL A 81 -23.97 10.55 -9.64
N LEU A 82 -25.25 10.95 -9.59
CA LEU A 82 -26.33 10.34 -8.82
C LEU A 82 -27.49 9.93 -9.75
N ASP A 83 -28.19 8.88 -9.33
CA ASP A 83 -29.47 8.43 -9.88
C ASP A 83 -30.39 8.11 -8.70
N GLY A 84 -31.19 9.11 -8.28
CA GLY A 84 -31.87 9.11 -6.99
C GLY A 84 -30.85 9.03 -5.86
N ASP A 85 -30.97 7.99 -5.03
CA ASP A 85 -30.07 7.72 -3.90
C ASP A 85 -28.88 6.83 -4.27
N LEU A 86 -28.73 6.45 -5.54
CA LEU A 86 -27.66 5.57 -6.01
C LEU A 86 -26.49 6.37 -6.60
N ILE A 87 -25.26 6.02 -6.24
CA ILE A 87 -24.06 6.57 -6.89
C ILE A 87 -23.83 5.88 -8.24
N THR A 88 -23.83 6.65 -9.32
CA THR A 88 -23.74 6.08 -10.68
C THR A 88 -22.37 5.46 -10.94
N GLY A 89 -22.32 4.21 -11.40
CA GLY A 89 -21.05 3.50 -11.64
C GLY A 89 -20.29 3.13 -10.37
N TRP A 90 -20.97 3.04 -9.23
CA TRP A 90 -20.40 2.56 -7.96
C TRP A 90 -19.70 1.21 -8.11
N GLU A 91 -20.36 0.19 -8.68
CA GLU A 91 -19.82 -1.17 -8.79
C GLU A 91 -18.50 -1.21 -9.57
N LYS A 92 -18.40 -0.42 -10.65
CA LYS A 92 -17.19 -0.30 -11.46
C LYS A 92 -16.02 0.32 -10.68
N ARG A 93 -16.29 1.25 -9.76
CA ARG A 93 -15.27 1.93 -8.95
C ARG A 93 -14.93 1.18 -7.66
N GLN A 94 -15.94 0.56 -7.03
CA GLN A 94 -15.87 -0.09 -5.73
C GLN A 94 -16.08 -1.60 -5.83
N VAL A 95 -15.33 -2.25 -6.72
CA VAL A 95 -15.26 -3.72 -6.83
C VAL A 95 -15.15 -4.39 -5.45
N LEU A 96 -16.03 -5.36 -5.19
CA LEU A 96 -16.17 -6.02 -3.88
C LEU A 96 -14.91 -6.76 -3.44
N LYS A 97 -14.14 -7.24 -4.41
CA LYS A 97 -12.88 -7.94 -4.21
C LYS A 97 -11.88 -7.38 -5.22
N GLU A 98 -10.76 -6.89 -4.72
CA GLU A 98 -9.61 -6.72 -5.59
C GLU A 98 -9.12 -8.12 -5.94
N ASP A 99 -8.99 -8.41 -7.24
CA ASP A 99 -8.04 -9.44 -7.63
C ASP A 99 -6.66 -8.88 -7.28
N ASN A 100 -6.23 -9.13 -6.03
CA ASN A 100 -4.89 -8.80 -5.57
C ASN A 100 -3.88 -9.56 -6.45
N GLY A 101 -3.49 -8.91 -7.53
CA GLY A 101 -2.43 -9.27 -8.45
C GLY A 101 -2.83 -10.27 -9.53
N ASN A 102 -3.24 -9.79 -10.70
CA ASN A 102 -2.44 -10.08 -11.88
C ASN A 102 -2.87 -9.27 -13.12
N ILE A 103 -1.92 -8.52 -13.67
CA ILE A 103 -1.93 -8.14 -15.10
C ILE A 103 -1.60 -9.36 -15.98
N SER A 104 -1.24 -10.52 -15.41
CA SER A 104 -1.18 -11.80 -16.14
C SER A 104 -1.81 -12.96 -15.37
N GLN A 105 -3.12 -13.22 -15.56
CA GLN A 105 -3.83 -14.46 -15.23
C GLN A 105 -3.07 -15.58 -14.45
N THR A 106 -2.77 -15.46 -13.14
CA THR A 106 -2.35 -16.62 -12.31
C THR A 106 -2.38 -16.38 -10.78
N ALA A 107 -3.24 -15.51 -10.24
CA ALA A 107 -3.35 -15.44 -8.77
C ALA A 107 -4.24 -16.56 -8.22
N LYS A 108 -3.61 -17.60 -7.66
CA LYS A 108 -4.33 -18.66 -6.93
C LYS A 108 -5.06 -18.06 -5.72
N SER A 109 -6.34 -18.41 -5.60
CA SER A 109 -7.18 -18.07 -4.45
C SER A 109 -6.51 -18.54 -3.14
N PRO A 110 -6.72 -17.87 -1.99
CA PRO A 110 -6.23 -18.35 -0.69
C PRO A 110 -6.57 -19.83 -0.42
N ALA A 111 -7.75 -20.27 -0.86
CA ALA A 111 -8.16 -21.67 -0.77
C ALA A 111 -7.31 -22.60 -1.66
N GLU A 112 -6.97 -22.16 -2.86
CA GLU A 112 -6.10 -22.90 -3.78
C GLU A 112 -4.64 -22.93 -3.30
N ARG A 113 -4.15 -21.84 -2.68
CA ARG A 113 -2.83 -21.83 -2.04
C ARG A 113 -2.76 -22.85 -0.91
N LYS A 114 -3.80 -22.90 -0.06
CA LYS A 114 -3.88 -23.87 1.05
C LYS A 114 -4.03 -25.31 0.54
N ARG A 115 -4.79 -25.54 -0.53
CA ARG A 115 -4.85 -26.87 -1.20
C ARG A 115 -3.51 -27.28 -1.80
N ALA A 116 -2.84 -26.37 -2.51
CA ALA A 116 -1.54 -26.64 -3.11
C ALA A 116 -0.45 -26.90 -2.05
N GLN A 117 -0.51 -26.22 -0.90
CA GLN A 117 0.36 -26.52 0.24
C GLN A 117 0.11 -27.93 0.78
N ARG A 118 -1.14 -28.29 1.07
CA ARG A 118 -1.50 -29.63 1.55
C ARG A 118 -1.09 -30.73 0.57
N GLU A 119 -1.21 -30.47 -0.74
CA GLU A 119 -0.78 -31.44 -1.75
C GLU A 119 0.74 -31.60 -1.79
N ARG A 120 1.51 -30.52 -1.59
CA ARG A 120 2.97 -30.58 -1.45
C ARG A 120 3.40 -31.33 -0.19
N GLU A 121 2.69 -31.12 0.92
CA GLU A 121 2.90 -31.84 2.18
C GLU A 121 2.60 -33.35 2.00
N ARG A 122 1.45 -33.70 1.42
CA ARG A 122 1.11 -35.09 1.10
C ARG A 122 2.12 -35.75 0.16
N LYS A 123 2.61 -35.02 -0.86
CA LYS A 123 3.67 -35.52 -1.75
C LYS A 123 5.00 -35.68 -1.03
N ARG A 124 5.35 -34.79 -0.08
CA ARG A 124 6.56 -34.94 0.76
C ARG A 124 6.46 -36.16 1.69
N GLU A 125 5.30 -36.41 2.26
CA GLU A 125 5.03 -37.58 3.10
C GLU A 125 5.08 -38.89 2.29
N GLN A 126 4.54 -38.89 1.06
CA GLN A 126 4.60 -40.04 0.16
C GLN A 126 6.00 -40.31 -0.40
N ASN A 127 6.84 -39.28 -0.57
CA ASN A 127 8.22 -39.43 -1.08
C ASN A 127 9.26 -39.60 0.05
N GLY A 128 8.81 -39.76 1.31
CA GLY A 128 9.67 -39.87 2.48
C GLY A 128 10.36 -41.23 2.67
N ASP A 129 10.11 -42.21 1.80
CA ASP A 129 10.53 -43.60 1.99
C ASP A 129 11.82 -44.00 1.21
N CYS A 130 12.64 -43.04 0.76
CA CYS A 130 13.85 -43.34 -0.02
C CYS A 130 15.16 -42.64 0.40
N HIS A 131 15.23 -42.05 1.60
CA HIS A 131 16.50 -41.52 2.15
C HIS A 131 16.94 -42.23 3.44
N GLY A 132 16.99 -43.57 3.37
CA GLY A 132 17.44 -44.46 4.43
C GLY A 132 18.96 -44.73 4.51
N ALA A 133 19.84 -43.93 3.90
CA ALA A 133 21.28 -44.14 4.05
C ALA A 133 22.13 -42.89 3.74
N SER A 134 22.28 -41.97 4.70
CA SER A 134 23.53 -41.22 4.93
C SER A 134 23.45 -40.40 6.21
N ARG A 135 23.38 -41.08 7.36
CA ARG A 135 23.52 -40.45 8.68
C ARG A 135 24.39 -41.31 9.59
N ASN A 136 25.64 -41.55 9.19
CA ASN A 136 26.73 -41.81 10.14
C ASN A 136 28.09 -41.84 9.44
N VAL A 137 28.78 -40.69 9.32
CA VAL A 137 30.24 -40.68 9.22
C VAL A 137 30.75 -39.51 10.04
N THR A 138 30.92 -39.72 11.34
CA THR A 138 31.91 -38.95 12.08
C THR A 138 32.65 -39.88 13.04
N HIS A 139 33.97 -39.70 13.06
CA HIS A 139 34.95 -40.00 14.11
C HIS A 139 35.85 -41.26 14.01
N MET A 140 37.15 -40.95 13.79
CA MET A 140 38.39 -41.55 14.34
C MET A 140 39.18 -42.60 13.54
N SER A 141 40.30 -42.19 12.95
CA SER A 141 41.65 -42.36 13.55
C SER A 141 42.77 -42.10 12.53
N ARG A 142 43.77 -41.28 12.90
CA ARG A 142 45.20 -41.65 12.93
C ARG A 142 46.06 -40.44 13.34
N ARG A 143 46.57 -40.52 14.57
CA ARG A 143 47.74 -39.78 15.06
C ARG A 143 48.90 -39.98 14.08
N VAL A 144 49.44 -38.89 13.53
CA VAL A 144 50.83 -38.84 13.05
C VAL A 144 51.41 -37.52 13.56
N THR A 145 52.29 -37.63 14.55
CA THR A 145 53.17 -36.56 15.03
C THR A 145 54.48 -36.64 14.26
N THR A 146 54.95 -35.52 13.73
CA THR A 146 56.37 -35.14 13.58
C THR A 146 56.33 -33.64 13.28
N ASP A 147 56.45 -32.78 14.29
CA ASP A 147 57.73 -32.19 14.74
C ASP A 147 58.71 -31.92 13.60
N LYS A 148 58.72 -30.66 13.15
CA LYS A 148 59.97 -29.91 13.01
C LYS A 148 59.69 -28.41 13.02
N ASP A 149 60.21 -27.80 14.07
CA ASP A 149 60.48 -26.38 14.27
C ASP A 149 61.01 -25.71 12.99
N THR A 150 60.55 -24.48 12.75
CA THR A 150 61.46 -23.33 12.57
C THR A 150 60.64 -22.06 12.77
N ASP A 151 60.81 -21.47 13.95
CA ASP A 151 60.49 -20.08 14.23
C ASP A 151 61.24 -19.14 13.28
N LYS A 152 60.57 -18.07 12.85
CA LYS A 152 61.18 -16.75 12.77
C LYS A 152 60.11 -15.67 12.74
N ASP A 153 59.81 -15.17 13.93
CA ASP A 153 59.37 -13.80 14.15
C ASP A 153 60.36 -12.82 13.52
N THR A 154 59.85 -11.78 12.86
CA THR A 154 60.44 -10.44 12.96
C THR A 154 59.37 -9.41 12.63
N ASP A 155 58.76 -8.86 13.69
CA ASP A 155 58.19 -7.52 13.68
C ASP A 155 59.33 -6.50 13.51
N GLN A 156 59.14 -5.52 12.64
CA GLN A 156 59.81 -4.22 12.71
C GLN A 156 58.76 -3.13 12.45
N GLU A 157 58.21 -2.60 13.53
CA GLU A 157 57.91 -1.18 13.60
C GLU A 157 59.25 -0.43 13.64
N ASP A 158 59.39 0.63 12.85
CA ASP A 158 60.13 1.78 13.32
C ASP A 158 59.55 3.07 12.74
N GLN A 159 59.36 4.00 13.67
CA GLN A 159 58.78 5.32 13.52
C GLN A 159 59.76 6.26 12.80
N ASN A 160 59.29 7.41 12.30
CA ASN A 160 59.58 8.72 12.92
C ASN A 160 59.21 9.93 12.02
N THR A 161 58.76 10.99 12.72
CA THR A 161 58.85 12.44 12.43
C THR A 161 58.06 13.07 11.26
N MET A 162 57.06 13.91 11.55
CA MET A 162 57.13 15.39 11.75
C MET A 162 57.36 16.13 10.40
N VAL A 163 56.74 17.25 10.00
CA VAL A 163 56.16 18.38 10.72
C VAL A 163 55.60 19.38 9.67
N HIS A 164 54.61 20.17 10.08
CA HIS A 164 54.25 21.53 9.61
C HIS A 164 53.66 21.78 8.21
N GLY A 165 52.57 22.56 8.21
CA GLY A 165 52.10 23.26 7.02
C GLY A 165 50.79 24.03 7.15
N VAL A 166 50.54 24.74 8.26
CA VAL A 166 49.54 25.82 8.31
C VAL A 166 49.87 26.86 7.24
N LYS A 167 48.88 27.33 6.48
CA LYS A 167 48.77 28.74 6.01
C LYS A 167 47.36 29.05 5.49
N ASN A 168 46.64 29.82 6.31
CA ASN A 168 45.57 30.74 5.91
C ASN A 168 46.10 31.82 4.95
N ALA A 169 45.25 32.27 4.02
CA ALA A 169 45.06 33.67 3.61
C ALA A 169 43.90 33.70 2.58
N THR A 170 42.68 34.14 2.94
CA THR A 170 42.20 35.54 2.94
C THR A 170 42.26 36.21 1.56
N ASN A 171 41.09 36.52 0.97
CA ASN A 171 40.72 37.91 0.70
C ASN A 171 39.25 38.08 0.25
N GLN A 172 38.53 38.86 1.06
CA GLN A 172 37.43 39.71 0.63
C GLN A 172 37.97 40.98 -0.06
N ALA A 173 37.05 41.68 -0.73
CA ALA A 173 37.00 43.10 -1.07
C ALA A 173 37.27 43.44 -2.54
N GLY A 174 36.23 44.06 -3.13
CA GLY A 174 36.13 44.56 -4.49
C GLY A 174 34.66 44.71 -4.86
#